data_AF-A0A6G3ZFA6-F1
#
_entry.id   AF-A0A6G3ZFA6-F1
#
_cell.length_a   1.000
_cell.length_b   1.000
_cell.length_c   1.000
_cell.angle_alpha   90.00
_cell.angle_beta   90.00
_cell.angle_gamma   90.00
#
_symmetry.space_group_name_H-M   'P 1'
#
loop_
_entity.id
_entity.type
_entity.pdbx_description
1 polymer ?
#
loop_
_entity_poly.entity_id
_entity_poly.type
_entity_poly.pdbx_seq_one_letter_code
_entity_poly.pdbx_strand_id
1 'polypeptide(L)'
;MPTNWSKWFEGDGSWLPWLTRRQRLVTTYVVVLVLLILLYSVLYNYGMRTLEGHDHSLFRSFQTVVETMTTTGYGADAPWSSPLMNVFVVFMQLTGIGIGFATLRVLIIPLFERAPMDLSDRLTAKDDHVIVCEYRRDTGVLLDELEGLNVGYVLIESDAEQAKRLSDGGYQVIHGDPEEGAELERAMVSKASTIVTDAGDRNASIVLTALRRNDDLRVISFTDTPDHDAALREVGADVVLSPDALIGRRLGQKTTAWADTPEAMGDATVGDVRIREVLVRRNSPLAGVQIADTALATHSDLTLVGAWIDGDLRLPVDPAEVITPNSVLIVAGTEWAIDDVQEFAAGLRPPRRHDNVVVAGMSVGGQAAYEALAEDVTATTIDTEDGHRVDVVGDVRDPETLETAGIEDASALIVTVGDDSTAMLAVAIARTLTDDIEILVRVDGTAKSPTAFDAGADYVLSTQRVSARLLARELRGEDVLTPFEQLRIVRTDAAAFVGQTLGDVSTETEAGYVFVGVERDGTFVTDASTEIATDDRLVVAGTDATIREFECRYA
;
A
#
# COMPACT_ATOMS: atom_id res chain seq x y z
N MET A 1 -11.53 -48.72 20.78
CA MET A 1 -12.74 -47.96 20.42
C MET A 1 -12.58 -46.54 20.94
N PRO A 2 -12.15 -45.58 20.11
CA PRO A 2 -12.15 -44.19 20.54
C PRO A 2 -13.59 -43.68 20.49
N THR A 3 -14.15 -43.36 21.66
CA THR A 3 -15.45 -42.71 21.76
C THR A 3 -15.34 -41.34 21.09
N ASN A 4 -16.19 -41.11 20.10
CA ASN A 4 -16.15 -39.92 19.27
C ASN A 4 -16.99 -38.82 19.94
N TRP A 5 -16.38 -38.11 20.91
CA TRP A 5 -17.05 -37.02 21.64
C TRP A 5 -17.28 -35.78 20.75
N SER A 6 -16.65 -35.70 19.56
CA SER A 6 -16.81 -34.57 18.62
C SER A 6 -18.22 -34.48 18.02
N LYS A 7 -18.92 -35.60 17.88
CA LYS A 7 -20.26 -35.66 17.25
C LYS A 7 -21.34 -34.91 18.01
N TRP A 8 -21.17 -34.67 19.31
CA TRP A 8 -22.11 -33.85 20.10
C TRP A 8 -22.03 -32.35 19.76
N PHE A 9 -20.95 -31.92 19.08
CA PHE A 9 -20.72 -30.53 18.68
C PHE A 9 -20.87 -30.31 17.16
N GLU A 10 -21.24 -31.34 16.40
CA GLU A 10 -21.34 -31.35 14.93
C GLU A 10 -22.76 -31.08 14.38
N GLY A 11 -23.70 -30.60 15.21
CA GLY A 11 -25.08 -30.35 14.77
C GLY A 11 -25.43 -28.88 14.56
N ASP A 12 -26.13 -28.58 13.46
CA ASP A 12 -26.79 -27.31 13.06
C ASP A 12 -27.86 -26.77 14.06
N GLY A 13 -27.81 -27.20 15.33
CA GLY A 13 -28.77 -26.85 16.38
C GLY A 13 -28.11 -26.28 17.64
N SER A 14 -27.06 -25.46 17.50
CA SER A 14 -26.36 -24.90 18.66
C SER A 14 -27.07 -23.67 19.24
N TRP A 15 -27.26 -23.64 20.55
CA TRP A 15 -27.84 -22.56 21.37
C TRP A 15 -27.09 -21.21 21.33
N LEU A 16 -25.87 -21.13 20.78
CA LEU A 16 -25.04 -19.91 20.68
C LEU A 16 -24.45 -19.76 19.26
N PRO A 17 -25.27 -19.46 18.24
CA PRO A 17 -24.83 -19.45 16.84
C PRO A 17 -23.75 -18.39 16.52
N TRP A 18 -23.68 -17.30 17.30
CA TRP A 18 -22.74 -16.18 17.09
C TRP A 18 -21.30 -16.42 17.63
N LEU A 19 -21.04 -17.55 18.30
CA LEU A 19 -19.71 -17.87 18.83
C LEU A 19 -18.96 -18.82 17.89
N THR A 20 -17.66 -18.57 17.68
CA THR A 20 -16.74 -19.45 16.95
C THR A 20 -16.63 -20.84 17.61
N ARG A 21 -16.25 -21.87 16.85
CA ARG A 21 -16.10 -23.26 17.35
C ARG A 21 -15.22 -23.34 18.61
N ARG A 22 -14.13 -22.56 18.64
CA ARG A 22 -13.22 -22.45 19.78
C ARG A 22 -13.86 -21.73 20.97
N GLN A 23 -14.57 -20.62 20.75
CA GLN A 23 -15.31 -19.96 21.82
C GLN A 23 -16.37 -20.88 22.42
N ARG A 24 -17.08 -21.67 21.60
CA ARG A 24 -18.04 -22.67 22.11
C ARG A 24 -17.37 -23.73 22.98
N LEU A 25 -16.20 -24.22 22.57
CA LEU A 25 -15.44 -25.20 23.35
C LEU A 25 -14.95 -24.62 24.68
N VAL A 26 -14.42 -23.39 24.67
CA VAL A 26 -13.98 -22.70 25.89
C VAL A 26 -15.15 -22.37 26.80
N THR A 27 -16.25 -21.81 26.28
CA THR A 27 -17.46 -21.52 27.04
C THR A 27 -18.05 -22.80 27.64
N THR A 28 -18.14 -23.88 26.87
CA THR A 28 -18.62 -25.17 27.37
C THR A 28 -17.70 -25.72 28.45
N TYR A 29 -16.38 -25.64 28.26
CA TYR A 29 -15.40 -26.06 29.25
C TYR A 29 -15.52 -25.28 30.57
N VAL A 30 -15.64 -23.95 30.50
CA VAL A 30 -15.82 -23.08 31.67
C VAL A 30 -17.15 -23.38 32.37
N VAL A 31 -18.24 -23.56 31.62
CA VAL A 31 -19.55 -23.91 32.19
C VAL A 31 -19.49 -25.26 32.90
N VAL A 32 -18.91 -26.29 32.28
CA VAL A 32 -18.74 -27.62 32.89
C VAL A 32 -17.88 -27.55 34.14
N LEU A 33 -16.79 -26.79 34.11
CA LEU A 33 -15.91 -26.58 35.26
C LEU A 33 -16.66 -25.95 36.44
N VAL A 34 -17.40 -24.86 36.18
CA VAL A 34 -18.20 -24.17 37.21
C VAL A 34 -19.27 -25.10 37.79
N LEU A 35 -20.01 -25.82 36.94
CA LEU A 35 -21.03 -26.77 37.38
C LEU A 35 -20.44 -27.89 38.24
N LEU A 36 -19.26 -28.40 37.87
CA LEU A 36 -18.58 -29.44 38.62
C LEU A 36 -18.09 -28.93 39.98
N ILE A 37 -17.51 -27.73 40.06
CA ILE A 37 -17.10 -27.10 41.33
C ILE A 37 -18.31 -26.93 42.24
N LEU A 38 -19.45 -26.45 41.72
CA LEU A 38 -20.68 -26.30 42.49
C LEU A 38 -21.21 -27.65 42.98
N LEU A 39 -21.21 -28.67 42.11
CA LEU A 39 -21.63 -30.02 42.46
C LEU A 39 -20.75 -30.59 43.59
N TYR A 40 -19.43 -30.50 43.46
CA TYR A 40 -18.52 -30.94 44.51
C TYR A 40 -18.69 -30.14 45.80
N SER A 41 -18.98 -28.84 45.72
CA SER A 41 -19.23 -28.01 46.90
C SER A 41 -20.45 -28.48 47.68
N VAL A 42 -21.54 -28.83 46.98
CA VAL A 42 -22.75 -29.37 47.59
C VAL A 42 -22.51 -30.78 48.16
N LEU A 43 -21.85 -31.66 47.41
CA LEU A 43 -21.54 -33.02 47.87
C LEU A 43 -20.58 -33.03 49.06
N TYR A 44 -19.56 -32.17 49.05
CA TYR A 44 -18.61 -32.01 50.14
C TYR A 44 -19.31 -31.47 51.39
N ASN A 45 -20.17 -30.45 51.26
CA ASN A 45 -20.95 -29.93 52.37
C ASN A 45 -21.87 -30.98 52.99
N TYR A 46 -22.56 -31.76 52.14
CA TYR A 46 -23.39 -32.87 52.58
C TYR A 46 -22.56 -33.96 53.29
N GLY A 47 -21.42 -34.35 52.71
CA GLY A 47 -20.50 -35.32 53.30
C GLY A 47 -19.99 -34.90 54.68
N MET A 48 -19.57 -33.64 54.83
CA MET A 48 -19.14 -33.09 56.12
C MET A 48 -20.26 -33.13 57.17
N ARG A 49 -21.49 -32.82 56.77
CA ARG A 49 -22.64 -32.83 57.67
C ARG A 49 -23.04 -34.24 58.10
N THR A 50 -23.11 -35.19 57.17
CA THR A 50 -23.66 -36.53 57.44
C THR A 50 -22.63 -37.56 57.88
N LEU A 51 -21.40 -37.48 57.40
CA LEU A 51 -20.37 -38.50 57.62
C LEU A 51 -19.35 -38.07 58.69
N GLU A 52 -19.04 -36.78 58.75
CA GLU A 52 -18.08 -36.23 59.71
C GLU A 52 -18.76 -35.51 60.89
N GLY A 53 -20.07 -35.23 60.79
CA GLY A 53 -20.84 -34.56 61.85
C GLY A 53 -20.50 -33.07 62.04
N HIS A 54 -19.87 -32.43 61.05
CA HIS A 54 -19.47 -31.03 61.09
C HIS A 54 -20.36 -30.19 60.18
N ASP A 55 -21.06 -29.20 60.75
CA ASP A 55 -21.87 -28.26 59.97
C ASP A 55 -21.00 -27.12 59.42
N HIS A 56 -20.74 -27.15 58.11
CA HIS A 56 -20.03 -26.10 57.39
C HIS A 56 -20.99 -25.20 56.61
N SER A 57 -20.64 -23.94 56.44
CA SER A 57 -21.33 -23.09 55.46
C SER A 57 -21.00 -23.55 54.05
N LEU A 58 -21.93 -23.36 53.11
CA LEU A 58 -21.70 -23.69 51.69
C LEU A 58 -20.50 -22.92 51.12
N PHE A 59 -20.26 -21.68 51.58
CA PHE A 59 -19.10 -20.88 51.17
C PHE A 59 -17.77 -21.50 51.64
N ARG A 60 -17.72 -22.03 52.86
CA ARG A 60 -16.53 -22.75 53.35
C ARG A 60 -16.28 -24.03 52.55
N SER A 61 -17.34 -24.80 52.26
CA SER A 61 -17.22 -25.99 51.41
C SER A 61 -16.77 -25.66 49.99
N PHE A 62 -17.28 -24.57 49.40
CA PHE A 62 -16.81 -24.08 48.10
C PHE A 62 -15.32 -23.71 48.13
N GLN A 63 -14.89 -23.00 49.17
CA GLN A 63 -13.48 -22.65 49.35
C GLN A 63 -12.60 -23.93 49.43
N THR A 64 -12.96 -24.91 50.26
CA THR A 64 -12.21 -26.17 50.39
C THR A 64 -12.14 -26.93 49.06
N VAL A 65 -13.23 -26.95 48.28
CA VAL A 65 -13.26 -27.59 46.95
C VAL A 65 -12.36 -26.87 45.96
N VAL A 66 -12.41 -25.54 45.90
CA VAL A 66 -11.54 -24.75 45.01
C VAL A 66 -10.08 -25.01 45.35
N GLU A 67 -9.69 -24.90 46.63
CA GLU A 67 -8.32 -25.14 47.09
C GLU A 67 -7.81 -26.56 46.77
N THR A 68 -8.71 -27.56 46.82
CA THR A 68 -8.37 -28.94 46.50
C THR A 68 -8.22 -29.15 45.00
N MET A 69 -9.12 -28.58 44.19
CA MET A 69 -9.09 -28.71 42.73
C MET A 69 -7.94 -27.93 42.10
N THR A 70 -7.54 -26.80 42.68
CA THR A 70 -6.36 -26.01 42.26
C THR A 70 -5.05 -26.60 42.77
N THR A 71 -5.07 -27.73 43.48
CA THR A 71 -3.91 -28.38 44.10
C THR A 71 -3.17 -27.51 45.13
N THR A 72 -3.84 -26.48 45.65
CA THR A 72 -3.29 -25.58 46.70
C THR A 72 -3.32 -26.28 48.06
N GLY A 73 -4.47 -26.87 48.42
CA GLY A 73 -4.61 -27.80 49.55
C GLY A 73 -4.12 -27.29 50.91
N TYR A 74 -4.70 -26.21 51.46
CA TYR A 74 -4.32 -25.69 52.78
C TYR A 74 -4.62 -26.65 53.96
N GLY A 75 -5.40 -27.70 53.72
CA GLY A 75 -5.60 -28.80 54.69
C GLY A 75 -6.46 -28.45 55.90
N ALA A 76 -7.24 -27.36 55.84
CA ALA A 76 -8.03 -26.85 56.97
C ALA A 76 -9.01 -27.87 57.59
N ASP A 77 -9.50 -28.81 56.77
CA ASP A 77 -10.49 -29.82 57.17
C ASP A 77 -9.91 -31.24 57.23
N ALA A 78 -8.59 -31.41 57.05
CA ALA A 78 -7.91 -32.70 57.14
C ALA A 78 -7.43 -32.98 58.59
N PRO A 79 -7.42 -34.24 59.05
CA PRO A 79 -7.87 -35.46 58.35
C PRO A 79 -9.37 -35.74 58.49
N TRP A 80 -9.96 -36.44 57.52
CA TRP A 80 -11.35 -36.93 57.59
C TRP A 80 -11.41 -38.29 58.29
N SER A 81 -12.39 -38.48 59.17
CA SER A 81 -12.53 -39.71 59.96
C SER A 81 -13.22 -40.85 59.20
N SER A 82 -14.09 -40.52 58.23
CA SER A 82 -14.81 -41.50 57.43
C SER A 82 -13.98 -42.01 56.25
N PRO A 83 -13.85 -43.35 56.06
CA PRO A 83 -13.20 -43.91 54.87
C PRO A 83 -13.85 -43.46 53.55
N LEU A 84 -15.17 -43.27 53.54
CA LEU A 84 -15.90 -42.83 52.36
C LEU A 84 -15.55 -41.38 51.99
N MET A 85 -15.40 -40.51 53.00
CA MET A 85 -15.02 -39.12 52.80
C MET A 85 -13.59 -39.01 52.26
N ASN A 86 -12.67 -39.83 52.78
CA ASN A 86 -11.30 -39.91 52.28
C ASN A 86 -11.25 -40.32 50.79
N VAL A 87 -12.02 -41.34 50.40
CA VAL A 87 -12.11 -41.77 48.98
C VAL A 87 -12.70 -40.66 48.10
N PHE A 88 -13.73 -39.95 48.58
CA PHE A 88 -14.32 -38.82 47.86
C PHE A 88 -13.29 -37.70 47.62
N VAL A 89 -12.54 -37.31 48.66
CA VAL A 89 -11.51 -36.27 48.55
C VAL A 89 -10.39 -36.70 47.59
N VAL A 90 -9.96 -37.97 47.62
CA VAL A 90 -8.97 -38.50 46.65
C VAL A 90 -9.51 -38.39 45.22
N PHE A 91 -10.76 -38.75 44.98
CA PHE A 91 -11.36 -38.64 43.64
C PHE A 91 -11.47 -37.18 43.18
N MET A 92 -11.82 -36.27 44.09
CA MET A 92 -11.86 -34.84 43.83
C MET A 92 -10.48 -34.29 43.46
N GLN A 93 -9.42 -34.70 44.16
CA GLN A 93 -8.03 -34.34 43.84
C GLN A 93 -7.61 -34.85 42.45
N LEU A 94 -7.88 -36.12 42.13
CA LEU A 94 -7.58 -36.69 40.81
C LEU A 94 -8.34 -35.98 39.69
N THR A 95 -9.59 -35.60 39.94
CA THR A 95 -10.40 -34.81 39.01
C THR A 95 -9.80 -33.41 38.82
N GLY A 96 -9.34 -32.77 39.90
CA GLY A 96 -8.64 -31.48 39.86
C GLY A 96 -7.37 -31.53 39.00
N ILE A 97 -6.54 -32.56 39.16
CA ILE A 97 -5.34 -32.76 38.32
C ILE A 97 -5.74 -32.94 36.84
N GLY A 98 -6.72 -33.79 36.56
CA GLY A 98 -7.20 -34.03 35.18
C GLY A 98 -7.72 -32.75 34.52
N ILE A 99 -8.46 -31.94 35.27
CA ILE A 99 -8.95 -30.63 34.83
C ILE A 99 -7.79 -29.66 34.65
N GLY A 100 -6.81 -29.62 35.55
CA GLY A 100 -5.63 -28.76 35.42
C GLY A 100 -4.87 -29.00 34.11
N PHE A 101 -4.65 -30.27 33.73
CA PHE A 101 -4.07 -30.61 32.42
C PHE A 101 -4.96 -30.20 31.24
N ALA A 102 -6.29 -30.33 31.38
CA ALA A 102 -7.22 -29.85 30.37
C ALA A 102 -7.19 -28.31 30.25
N THR A 103 -7.14 -27.58 31.37
CA THR A 103 -7.01 -26.11 31.39
C THR A 103 -5.73 -25.68 30.70
N LEU A 104 -4.61 -26.37 30.97
CA LEU A 104 -3.34 -26.09 30.33
C LEU A 104 -3.46 -26.20 28.80
N ARG A 105 -4.12 -27.24 28.28
CA ARG A 105 -4.33 -27.44 26.82
C ARG A 105 -5.37 -26.51 26.20
N VAL A 106 -6.47 -26.23 26.89
CA VAL A 106 -7.62 -25.49 26.33
C VAL A 106 -7.47 -23.97 26.49
N LEU A 107 -6.83 -23.52 27.58
CA LEU A 107 -6.77 -22.10 27.95
C LEU A 107 -5.35 -21.52 27.91
N ILE A 108 -4.34 -22.21 28.47
CA ILE A 108 -3.00 -21.64 28.64
C ILE A 108 -2.12 -21.78 27.40
N ILE A 109 -1.98 -23.00 26.83
CA ILE A 109 -1.20 -23.22 25.60
C ILE A 109 -1.64 -22.24 24.50
N PRO A 110 -2.94 -22.08 24.21
CA PRO A 110 -3.39 -21.14 23.17
C PRO A 110 -3.29 -19.64 23.53
N LEU A 111 -2.90 -19.31 24.76
CA LEU A 111 -2.64 -17.93 25.22
C LEU A 111 -1.14 -17.58 25.05
N PHE A 112 -0.25 -18.57 25.14
CA PHE A 112 1.21 -18.41 25.00
C PHE A 112 1.73 -18.78 23.61
N GLU A 113 1.16 -19.80 22.99
CA GLU A 113 1.19 -19.95 21.54
C GLU A 113 0.22 -18.91 20.99
N ARG A 114 0.73 -17.76 20.53
CA ARG A 114 -0.01 -16.91 19.59
C ARG A 114 -0.38 -17.80 18.41
N ALA A 115 -1.60 -18.32 18.46
CA ALA A 115 -2.34 -19.16 17.51
C ALA A 115 -1.51 -19.98 16.49
N PRO A 116 -1.58 -21.32 16.49
CA PRO A 116 -1.29 -22.08 15.30
C PRO A 116 -2.31 -21.71 14.21
N MET A 117 -1.85 -20.91 13.25
CA MET A 117 -1.86 -21.22 11.82
C MET A 117 -3.14 -21.88 11.31
N ASP A 118 -4.19 -21.11 11.11
CA ASP A 118 -5.04 -21.12 9.91
C ASP A 118 -6.15 -20.07 10.14
N LEU A 119 -5.98 -18.87 9.58
CA LEU A 119 -6.98 -17.79 9.65
C LEU A 119 -8.10 -17.96 8.62
N SER A 120 -8.15 -19.08 7.89
CA SER A 120 -9.28 -19.41 6.99
C SER A 120 -10.64 -19.35 7.70
N ASP A 121 -10.72 -19.77 8.97
CA ASP A 121 -11.94 -19.71 9.78
C ASP A 121 -12.33 -18.28 10.24
N ARG A 122 -11.50 -17.27 9.96
CA ARG A 122 -11.77 -15.83 10.23
C ARG A 122 -12.17 -15.04 9.00
N LEU A 123 -12.31 -15.68 7.85
CA LEU A 123 -12.90 -15.01 6.70
C LEU A 123 -14.35 -14.68 7.04
N THR A 124 -14.57 -13.43 7.41
CA THR A 124 -15.91 -12.86 7.42
C THR A 124 -16.40 -13.04 6.00
N ALA A 125 -17.60 -13.58 5.80
CA ALA A 125 -18.18 -13.71 4.46
C ALA A 125 -18.17 -12.31 3.83
N LYS A 126 -17.22 -12.08 2.93
CA LYS A 126 -17.15 -10.88 2.11
C LYS A 126 -17.75 -11.29 0.78
N ASP A 127 -18.80 -10.59 0.40
CA ASP A 127 -19.21 -10.52 -0.99
C ASP A 127 -18.47 -9.32 -1.57
N ASP A 128 -17.97 -9.40 -2.81
CA ASP A 128 -17.25 -8.30 -3.47
C ASP A 128 -15.89 -7.94 -2.82
N HIS A 129 -15.01 -8.94 -2.72
CA HIS A 129 -13.63 -8.77 -2.22
C HIS A 129 -12.56 -9.11 -3.25
N VAL A 130 -11.34 -8.66 -2.98
CA VAL A 130 -10.14 -8.91 -3.78
C VAL A 130 -9.35 -10.07 -3.19
N ILE A 131 -8.97 -11.03 -4.03
CA ILE A 131 -8.02 -12.08 -3.67
C ILE A 131 -6.64 -11.68 -4.19
N VAL A 132 -5.62 -11.67 -3.33
CA VAL A 132 -4.25 -11.37 -3.74
C VAL A 132 -3.38 -12.61 -3.52
N CYS A 133 -2.85 -13.16 -4.60
CA CYS A 133 -2.04 -14.36 -4.63
C CYS A 133 -0.55 -13.99 -4.74
N GLU A 134 0.26 -14.48 -3.80
CA GLU A 134 1.74 -14.44 -3.85
C GLU A 134 2.29 -13.02 -4.05
N TYR A 135 1.81 -12.03 -3.31
CA TYR A 135 2.25 -10.65 -3.50
C TYR A 135 3.72 -10.47 -3.11
N ARG A 136 4.63 -10.55 -4.08
CA ARG A 136 6.10 -10.49 -3.89
C ARG A 136 6.62 -9.10 -3.51
N ARG A 137 5.74 -8.10 -3.43
CA ARG A 137 6.06 -6.70 -3.13
C ARG A 137 5.68 -6.38 -1.67
N ASP A 138 5.85 -5.13 -1.26
CA ASP A 138 5.53 -4.76 0.13
C ASP A 138 4.03 -4.79 0.36
N THR A 139 3.60 -5.86 1.04
CA THR A 139 2.19 -6.09 1.38
C THR A 139 1.67 -5.01 2.31
N GLY A 140 2.47 -4.45 3.22
CA GLY A 140 2.03 -3.38 4.10
C GLY A 140 1.59 -2.14 3.31
N VAL A 141 2.43 -1.71 2.36
CA VAL A 141 2.11 -0.57 1.48
C VAL A 141 0.87 -0.83 0.65
N LEU A 142 0.70 -2.04 0.11
CA LEU A 142 -0.53 -2.39 -0.61
C LEU A 142 -1.76 -2.32 0.30
N LEU A 143 -1.66 -2.87 1.50
CA LEU A 143 -2.80 -2.94 2.41
C LEU A 143 -3.18 -1.58 2.96
N ASP A 144 -2.23 -0.68 3.23
CA ASP A 144 -2.52 0.71 3.58
C ASP A 144 -3.37 1.39 2.51
N GLU A 145 -3.05 1.17 1.23
CA GLU A 145 -3.84 1.66 0.09
C GLU A 145 -5.23 1.00 0.07
N LEU A 146 -5.33 -0.34 0.19
CA LEU A 146 -6.63 -1.04 0.17
C LEU A 146 -7.54 -0.66 1.35
N GLU A 147 -6.96 -0.45 2.54
CA GLU A 147 -7.67 0.00 3.73
C GLU A 147 -8.17 1.44 3.58
N GLY A 148 -7.32 2.34 3.06
CA GLY A 148 -7.72 3.69 2.68
C GLY A 148 -8.87 3.71 1.67
N LEU A 149 -8.91 2.68 0.81
CA LEU A 149 -9.98 2.52 -0.17
C LEU A 149 -11.20 1.73 0.35
N ASN A 150 -11.20 1.25 1.60
CA ASN A 150 -12.23 0.39 2.19
C ASN A 150 -12.54 -0.86 1.33
N VAL A 151 -11.51 -1.42 0.69
CA VAL A 151 -11.61 -2.62 -0.15
C VAL A 151 -11.38 -3.85 0.70
N GLY A 152 -12.35 -4.77 0.70
CA GLY A 152 -12.19 -6.06 1.35
C GLY A 152 -11.16 -6.92 0.60
N TYR A 153 -10.17 -7.45 1.31
CA TYR A 153 -9.16 -8.34 0.70
C TYR A 153 -9.01 -9.69 1.44
N VAL A 154 -8.43 -10.67 0.74
CA VAL A 154 -7.91 -11.94 1.25
C VAL A 154 -6.58 -12.25 0.55
N LEU A 155 -5.54 -12.52 1.32
CA LEU A 155 -4.22 -12.91 0.78
C LEU A 155 -4.11 -14.43 0.71
N ILE A 156 -3.43 -14.96 -0.31
CA ILE A 156 -3.01 -16.35 -0.41
C ILE A 156 -1.50 -16.38 -0.59
N GLU A 157 -0.82 -17.11 0.30
CA GLU A 157 0.64 -17.20 0.36
C GLU A 157 1.07 -18.65 0.57
N SER A 158 1.89 -19.17 -0.34
CA SER A 158 2.39 -20.55 -0.28
C SER A 158 3.55 -20.71 0.70
N ASP A 159 4.33 -19.66 0.99
CA ASP A 159 5.40 -19.74 1.98
C ASP A 159 4.86 -19.65 3.42
N ALA A 160 5.10 -20.71 4.20
CA ALA A 160 4.59 -20.80 5.57
C ALA A 160 5.13 -19.72 6.51
N GLU A 161 6.38 -19.27 6.31
CA GLU A 161 6.97 -18.22 7.15
C GLU A 161 6.39 -16.85 6.81
N GLN A 162 6.19 -16.54 5.53
CA GLN A 162 5.56 -15.31 5.07
C GLN A 162 4.08 -15.25 5.44
N ALA A 163 3.32 -16.33 5.21
CA ALA A 163 1.93 -16.41 5.63
C ALA A 163 1.79 -16.18 7.15
N LYS A 164 2.71 -16.76 7.94
CA LYS A 164 2.74 -16.52 9.38
C LYS A 164 3.08 -15.06 9.71
N ARG A 165 4.09 -14.47 9.07
CA ARG A 165 4.44 -13.05 9.27
C ARG A 165 3.27 -12.12 8.98
N LEU A 166 2.57 -12.33 7.85
CA LEU A 166 1.41 -11.55 7.46
C LEU A 166 0.26 -11.71 8.46
N SER A 167 0.00 -12.95 8.91
CA SER A 167 -0.97 -13.24 9.95
C SER A 167 -0.62 -12.58 11.28
N ASP A 168 0.65 -12.62 11.70
CA ASP A 168 1.14 -11.98 12.93
C ASP A 168 1.04 -10.44 12.85
N GLY A 169 1.10 -9.88 11.63
CA GLY A 169 0.82 -8.48 11.32
C GLY A 169 -0.66 -8.11 11.38
N GLY A 170 -1.57 -9.08 11.54
CA GLY A 170 -3.02 -8.86 11.62
C GLY A 170 -3.76 -9.02 10.30
N TYR A 171 -3.08 -9.39 9.22
CA TYR A 171 -3.67 -9.49 7.89
C TYR A 171 -4.47 -10.78 7.67
N GLN A 172 -5.48 -10.70 6.79
CA GLN A 172 -6.28 -11.85 6.39
C GLN A 172 -5.52 -12.66 5.33
N VAL A 173 -4.86 -13.74 5.75
CA VAL A 173 -4.03 -14.58 4.88
C VAL A 173 -4.40 -16.06 5.01
N ILE A 174 -4.42 -16.74 3.87
CA ILE A 174 -4.54 -18.17 3.72
C ILE A 174 -3.15 -18.70 3.37
N HIS A 175 -2.66 -19.62 4.19
CA HIS A 175 -1.48 -20.40 3.82
C HIS A 175 -1.90 -21.53 2.88
N GLY A 176 -1.53 -21.46 1.62
CA GLY A 176 -1.96 -22.40 0.59
C GLY A 176 -1.40 -22.03 -0.78
N ASP A 177 -1.37 -23.02 -1.68
CA ASP A 177 -0.93 -22.82 -3.06
C ASP A 177 -2.09 -22.29 -3.93
N PRO A 178 -1.99 -21.09 -4.52
CA PRO A 178 -3.05 -20.54 -5.37
C PRO A 178 -3.23 -21.26 -6.72
N GLU A 179 -2.31 -22.16 -7.13
CA GLU A 179 -2.52 -23.07 -8.26
C GLU A 179 -3.48 -24.21 -7.91
N GLU A 180 -3.71 -24.46 -6.61
CA GLU A 180 -4.68 -25.42 -6.15
C GLU A 180 -6.06 -24.78 -6.00
N GLY A 181 -7.02 -25.21 -6.83
CA GLY A 181 -8.37 -24.66 -6.80
C GLY A 181 -9.10 -24.82 -5.45
N ALA A 182 -8.67 -25.74 -4.59
CA ALA A 182 -9.21 -25.88 -3.23
C ALA A 182 -8.82 -24.70 -2.31
N GLU A 183 -7.63 -24.13 -2.50
CA GLU A 183 -7.16 -22.97 -1.74
C GLU A 183 -7.83 -21.68 -2.21
N LEU A 184 -8.09 -21.55 -3.52
CA LEU A 184 -8.94 -20.48 -4.05
C LEU A 184 -10.39 -20.58 -3.55
N GLU A 185 -10.93 -21.80 -3.41
CA GLU A 185 -12.25 -22.02 -2.80
C GLU A 185 -12.28 -21.59 -1.32
N ARG A 186 -11.21 -21.85 -0.54
CA ARG A 186 -11.05 -21.34 0.83
C ARG A 186 -11.05 -19.81 0.85
N ALA A 187 -10.54 -19.15 -0.19
CA ALA A 187 -10.59 -17.69 -0.36
C ALA A 187 -11.94 -17.16 -0.88
N MET A 188 -12.96 -18.01 -1.04
CA MET A 188 -14.27 -17.66 -1.59
C MET A 188 -14.18 -17.04 -3.00
N VAL A 189 -13.33 -17.60 -3.86
CA VAL A 189 -13.10 -17.14 -5.25
C VAL A 189 -14.39 -16.99 -6.09
N SER A 190 -15.43 -17.78 -5.80
CA SER A 190 -16.74 -17.69 -6.46
C SER A 190 -17.55 -16.43 -6.12
N LYS A 191 -17.14 -15.67 -5.10
CA LYS A 191 -17.79 -14.42 -4.64
C LYS A 191 -16.86 -13.21 -4.73
N ALA A 192 -15.58 -13.44 -5.04
CA ALA A 192 -14.61 -12.39 -5.22
C ALA A 192 -14.94 -11.60 -6.51
N SER A 193 -14.66 -10.31 -6.49
CA SER A 193 -14.82 -9.44 -7.66
C SER A 193 -13.54 -9.29 -8.46
N THR A 194 -12.38 -9.46 -7.83
CA THR A 194 -11.09 -9.35 -8.50
C THR A 194 -10.09 -10.35 -7.90
N ILE A 195 -9.25 -10.91 -8.75
CA ILE A 195 -8.04 -11.65 -8.35
C ILE A 195 -6.80 -10.91 -8.84
N VAL A 196 -5.80 -10.83 -7.97
CA VAL A 196 -4.50 -10.22 -8.23
C VAL A 196 -3.45 -11.30 -8.09
N THR A 197 -2.54 -11.44 -9.04
CA THR A 197 -1.44 -12.42 -8.97
C THR A 197 -0.09 -11.74 -9.20
N ASP A 198 0.89 -12.06 -8.35
CA ASP A 198 2.29 -11.63 -8.50
C ASP A 198 3.25 -12.79 -8.23
N ALA A 199 3.01 -13.94 -8.86
CA ALA A 199 3.74 -15.19 -8.65
C ALA A 199 4.79 -15.50 -9.74
N GLY A 200 5.21 -14.50 -10.52
CA GLY A 200 6.13 -14.68 -11.64
C GLY A 200 5.57 -15.62 -12.72
N ASP A 201 6.32 -16.66 -13.09
CA ASP A 201 5.90 -17.62 -14.12
C ASP A 201 4.61 -18.39 -13.77
N ARG A 202 4.27 -18.47 -12.48
CA ARG A 202 3.06 -19.14 -11.98
C ARG A 202 1.79 -18.30 -12.16
N ASN A 203 1.91 -17.04 -12.59
CA ASN A 203 0.75 -16.18 -12.83
C ASN A 203 -0.25 -16.82 -13.80
N ALA A 204 0.22 -17.39 -14.91
CA ALA A 204 -0.67 -17.98 -15.91
C ALA A 204 -1.47 -19.17 -15.36
N SER A 205 -0.85 -20.04 -14.55
CA SER A 205 -1.53 -21.19 -13.96
C SER A 205 -2.51 -20.79 -12.86
N ILE A 206 -2.20 -19.78 -12.06
CA ILE A 206 -3.11 -19.19 -11.07
C ILE A 206 -4.34 -18.60 -11.77
N VAL A 207 -4.14 -17.80 -12.82
CA VAL A 207 -5.24 -17.20 -13.61
C VAL A 207 -6.16 -18.27 -14.19
N LEU A 208 -5.61 -19.29 -14.85
CA LEU A 208 -6.41 -20.40 -15.40
C LEU A 208 -7.18 -21.18 -14.32
N THR A 209 -6.61 -21.30 -13.13
CA THR A 209 -7.25 -22.01 -12.01
C THR A 209 -8.37 -21.18 -11.42
N ALA A 210 -8.17 -19.86 -11.26
CA ALA A 210 -9.18 -18.93 -10.78
C ALA A 210 -10.38 -18.82 -11.74
N LEU A 211 -10.12 -18.61 -13.04
CA LEU A 211 -11.17 -18.50 -14.06
C LEU A 211 -11.97 -19.79 -14.25
N ARG A 212 -11.39 -20.96 -13.94
CA ARG A 212 -12.14 -22.23 -13.88
C ARG A 212 -13.14 -22.30 -12.73
N ARG A 213 -12.98 -21.47 -11.70
CA ARG A 213 -13.86 -21.42 -10.52
C ARG A 213 -14.86 -20.28 -10.59
N ASN A 214 -14.46 -19.17 -11.19
CA ASN A 214 -15.28 -18.00 -11.40
C ASN A 214 -14.82 -17.29 -12.68
N ASP A 215 -15.58 -17.44 -13.76
CA ASP A 215 -15.30 -16.87 -15.07
C ASP A 215 -15.66 -15.39 -15.19
N ASP A 216 -16.39 -14.83 -14.21
CA ASP A 216 -16.72 -13.41 -14.10
C ASP A 216 -15.66 -12.60 -13.31
N LEU A 217 -14.57 -13.24 -12.86
CA LEU A 217 -13.49 -12.54 -12.17
C LEU A 217 -12.79 -11.55 -13.07
N ARG A 218 -12.61 -10.33 -12.56
CA ARG A 218 -11.57 -9.45 -13.08
C ARG A 218 -10.20 -9.95 -12.63
N VAL A 219 -9.25 -10.00 -13.53
CA VAL A 219 -7.91 -10.55 -13.30
C VAL A 219 -6.85 -9.48 -13.53
N ILE A 220 -6.07 -9.21 -12.49
CA ILE A 220 -4.92 -8.30 -12.53
C ILE A 220 -3.65 -9.12 -12.28
N SER A 221 -2.67 -9.05 -13.18
CA SER A 221 -1.44 -9.84 -13.10
C SER A 221 -0.22 -8.93 -13.12
N PHE A 222 0.65 -9.04 -12.12
CA PHE A 222 1.96 -8.38 -12.13
C PHE A 222 2.97 -9.22 -12.89
N THR A 223 3.77 -8.60 -13.75
CA THR A 223 4.86 -9.28 -14.48
C THR A 223 6.16 -8.48 -14.39
N ASP A 224 7.24 -9.19 -14.09
CA ASP A 224 8.60 -8.67 -14.19
C ASP A 224 9.15 -8.84 -15.62
N THR A 225 8.40 -9.49 -16.51
CA THR A 225 8.78 -9.74 -17.90
C THR A 225 7.71 -9.16 -18.83
N PRO A 226 7.93 -7.95 -19.40
CA PRO A 226 6.97 -7.31 -20.29
C PRO A 226 6.60 -8.16 -21.51
N ASP A 227 7.51 -9.01 -22.00
CA ASP A 227 7.25 -9.90 -23.14
C ASP A 227 6.14 -10.94 -22.85
N HIS A 228 5.85 -11.22 -21.57
CA HIS A 228 4.76 -12.11 -21.17
C HIS A 228 3.39 -11.45 -21.16
N ASP A 229 3.30 -10.14 -21.39
CA ASP A 229 2.07 -9.35 -21.35
C ASP A 229 0.99 -9.90 -22.29
N ALA A 230 1.32 -10.15 -23.55
CA ALA A 230 0.39 -10.71 -24.53
C ALA A 230 -0.09 -12.12 -24.13
N ALA A 231 0.82 -12.97 -23.65
CA ALA A 231 0.49 -14.34 -23.24
C ALA A 231 -0.41 -14.36 -21.99
N LEU A 232 -0.17 -13.49 -21.01
CA LEU A 232 -1.01 -13.38 -19.82
C LEU A 232 -2.42 -12.88 -20.17
N ARG A 233 -2.55 -11.92 -21.09
CA ARG A 233 -3.87 -11.49 -21.59
C ARG A 233 -4.60 -12.59 -22.35
N GLU A 234 -3.90 -13.38 -23.18
CA GLU A 234 -4.49 -14.54 -23.86
C GLU A 234 -5.04 -15.59 -22.89
N VAL A 235 -4.42 -15.73 -21.72
CA VAL A 235 -4.83 -16.65 -20.66
C VAL A 235 -6.02 -16.12 -19.84
N GLY A 236 -6.40 -14.85 -20.02
CA GLY A 236 -7.55 -14.22 -19.39
C GLY A 236 -7.21 -13.20 -18.32
N ALA A 237 -5.97 -12.69 -18.27
CA ALA A 237 -5.67 -11.49 -17.49
C ALA A 237 -6.27 -10.25 -18.17
N ASP A 238 -7.17 -9.53 -17.49
CA ASP A 238 -7.73 -8.28 -18.01
C ASP A 238 -6.66 -7.18 -18.05
N VAL A 239 -5.87 -7.09 -16.97
CA VAL A 239 -4.79 -6.12 -16.84
C VAL A 239 -3.50 -6.80 -16.42
N VAL A 240 -2.43 -6.42 -17.12
CA VAL A 240 -1.08 -6.86 -16.84
C VAL A 240 -0.25 -5.63 -16.49
N LEU A 241 0.36 -5.65 -15.30
CA LEU A 241 1.14 -4.54 -14.75
C LEU A 241 2.61 -4.93 -14.73
N SER A 242 3.47 -4.08 -15.32
CA SER A 242 4.93 -4.23 -15.22
C SER A 242 5.55 -2.99 -14.60
N PRO A 243 5.65 -2.94 -13.25
CA PRO A 243 6.07 -1.73 -12.55
C PRO A 243 7.49 -1.30 -12.87
N ASP A 244 8.44 -2.22 -13.02
CA ASP A 244 9.83 -1.84 -13.34
C ASP A 244 9.95 -1.25 -14.75
N ALA A 245 9.24 -1.81 -15.74
CA ALA A 245 9.19 -1.22 -17.08
C ALA A 245 8.51 0.16 -17.07
N LEU A 246 7.45 0.34 -16.27
CA LEU A 246 6.78 1.62 -16.13
C LEU A 246 7.72 2.66 -15.48
N ILE A 247 8.38 2.30 -14.38
CA ILE A 247 9.33 3.18 -13.69
C ILE A 247 10.47 3.54 -14.64
N GLY A 248 11.06 2.55 -15.31
CA GLY A 248 12.07 2.74 -16.33
C GLY A 248 11.68 3.79 -17.35
N ARG A 249 10.56 3.57 -18.07
CA ARG A 249 10.02 4.52 -19.04
C ARG A 249 9.88 5.93 -18.47
N ARG A 250 9.45 6.06 -17.21
CA ARG A 250 9.26 7.36 -16.56
C ARG A 250 10.57 8.05 -16.21
N LEU A 251 11.57 7.30 -15.74
CA LEU A 251 12.91 7.84 -15.54
C LEU A 251 13.49 8.31 -16.88
N GLY A 252 13.33 7.52 -17.95
CA GLY A 252 13.73 7.91 -19.31
C GLY A 252 13.02 9.17 -19.80
N GLN A 253 11.68 9.18 -19.79
CA GLN A 253 10.87 10.35 -20.18
C GLN A 253 11.25 11.59 -19.39
N LYS A 254 11.58 11.47 -18.11
CA LYS A 254 11.95 12.61 -17.28
C LYS A 254 13.21 13.31 -17.78
N THR A 255 14.17 12.57 -18.33
CA THR A 255 15.37 13.16 -18.94
C THR A 255 15.07 13.94 -20.23
N THR A 256 13.96 13.63 -20.91
CA THR A 256 13.52 14.34 -22.13
C THR A 256 12.54 15.46 -21.83
N ALA A 257 11.62 15.23 -20.89
CA ALA A 257 10.47 16.10 -20.62
C ALA A 257 10.92 17.52 -20.28
N TRP A 258 12.10 17.67 -19.67
CA TRP A 258 12.67 18.97 -19.34
C TRP A 258 13.14 19.81 -20.53
N ALA A 259 13.28 19.22 -21.71
CA ALA A 259 13.89 19.89 -22.85
C ALA A 259 12.89 20.38 -23.90
N ASP A 260 12.00 19.51 -24.38
CA ASP A 260 11.37 19.76 -25.68
C ASP A 260 10.04 19.04 -25.79
N THR A 261 8.98 19.65 -25.27
CA THR A 261 7.69 19.76 -25.97
C THR A 261 6.72 20.53 -25.07
N PRO A 262 6.11 21.62 -25.56
CA PRO A 262 4.94 22.19 -24.91
C PRO A 262 3.84 21.12 -24.69
N GLU A 263 3.78 20.13 -25.58
CA GLU A 263 2.72 19.12 -25.62
C GLU A 263 2.99 17.86 -24.78
N ALA A 264 4.23 17.49 -24.43
CA ALA A 264 4.51 16.25 -23.68
C ALA A 264 4.73 16.47 -22.17
N MET A 265 4.96 17.72 -21.75
CA MET A 265 5.09 18.10 -20.34
C MET A 265 3.95 19.03 -19.91
N GLY A 266 2.71 18.72 -20.27
CA GLY A 266 1.55 19.45 -19.75
C GLY A 266 1.64 20.98 -19.89
N ASP A 267 2.44 21.53 -20.80
CA ASP A 267 2.40 22.95 -21.14
C ASP A 267 1.20 23.10 -22.08
N ALA A 268 0.03 22.91 -21.50
CA ALA A 268 -1.19 23.32 -22.12
C ALA A 268 -1.14 24.85 -22.18
N THR A 269 -0.51 25.36 -23.22
CA THR A 269 -0.43 26.79 -23.42
C THR A 269 -1.80 27.27 -23.86
N VAL A 270 -2.38 28.09 -23.01
CA VAL A 270 -3.71 28.64 -23.20
C VAL A 270 -3.53 30.16 -23.23
N GLY A 271 -3.08 30.67 -24.39
CA GLY A 271 -2.76 32.10 -24.55
C GLY A 271 -1.43 32.40 -23.89
N ASP A 272 -1.42 33.33 -22.94
CA ASP A 272 -0.23 33.70 -22.17
C ASP A 272 -0.03 32.85 -20.90
N VAL A 273 -0.92 31.88 -20.66
CA VAL A 273 -0.89 30.97 -19.50
C VAL A 273 -0.12 29.71 -19.86
N ARG A 274 0.81 29.34 -19.00
CA ARG A 274 1.57 28.10 -19.06
C ARG A 274 1.33 27.29 -17.79
N ILE A 275 1.33 25.97 -17.90
CA ILE A 275 1.49 25.08 -16.76
C ILE A 275 2.91 24.54 -16.76
N ARG A 276 3.50 24.46 -15.57
CA ARG A 276 4.83 23.91 -15.39
C ARG A 276 4.95 23.09 -14.13
N GLU A 277 5.66 21.99 -14.24
CA GLU A 277 6.08 21.16 -13.12
C GLU A 277 7.37 21.71 -12.49
N VAL A 278 7.37 21.81 -11.17
CA VAL A 278 8.47 22.35 -10.36
C VAL A 278 8.87 21.29 -9.33
N LEU A 279 10.04 20.69 -9.55
CA LEU A 279 10.60 19.68 -8.64
C LEU A 279 11.21 20.34 -7.40
N VAL A 280 10.66 20.03 -6.23
CA VAL A 280 11.18 20.48 -4.94
C VAL A 280 12.38 19.61 -4.55
N ARG A 281 13.59 20.07 -4.84
CA ARG A 281 14.82 19.40 -4.39
C ARG A 281 14.96 19.43 -2.87
N ARG A 282 15.77 18.52 -2.31
CA ARG A 282 16.05 18.46 -0.86
C ARG A 282 16.53 19.78 -0.25
N ASN A 283 17.38 20.51 -0.98
CA ASN A 283 17.92 21.80 -0.52
C ASN A 283 17.04 22.99 -0.94
N SER A 284 15.85 22.72 -1.48
CA SER A 284 14.91 23.77 -1.86
C SER A 284 14.40 24.49 -0.61
N PRO A 285 14.25 25.82 -0.64
CA PRO A 285 13.60 26.57 0.43
C PRO A 285 12.11 26.18 0.61
N LEU A 286 11.53 25.45 -0.34
CA LEU A 286 10.16 24.93 -0.25
C LEU A 286 10.07 23.61 0.54
N ALA A 287 11.17 22.87 0.69
CA ALA A 287 11.15 21.57 1.36
C ALA A 287 10.90 21.73 2.87
N GLY A 288 9.92 21.00 3.40
CA GLY A 288 9.51 21.03 4.81
C GLY A 288 8.64 22.22 5.18
N VAL A 289 8.19 23.03 4.21
CA VAL A 289 7.33 24.20 4.41
C VAL A 289 5.88 23.84 4.07
N GLN A 290 4.92 24.38 4.81
CA GLN A 290 3.50 24.26 4.48
C GLN A 290 3.19 25.06 3.23
N ILE A 291 2.29 24.57 2.37
CA ILE A 291 1.94 25.24 1.11
C ILE A 291 1.49 26.67 1.34
N ALA A 292 0.63 26.92 2.32
CA ALA A 292 0.15 28.26 2.68
C ALA A 292 1.27 29.25 3.04
N ASP A 293 2.40 28.75 3.54
CA ASP A 293 3.55 29.55 3.97
C ASP A 293 4.59 29.75 2.85
N THR A 294 4.35 29.19 1.66
CA THR A 294 5.27 29.34 0.53
C THR A 294 5.09 30.66 -0.20
N ALA A 295 6.16 31.12 -0.86
CA ALA A 295 6.07 32.24 -1.80
C ALA A 295 5.17 31.92 -3.01
N LEU A 296 4.95 30.65 -3.34
CA LEU A 296 4.02 30.22 -4.38
C LEU A 296 2.58 30.61 -4.03
N ALA A 297 2.16 30.36 -2.79
CA ALA A 297 0.80 30.67 -2.32
C ALA A 297 0.53 32.18 -2.18
N THR A 298 1.57 33.01 -2.19
CA THR A 298 1.45 34.47 -2.05
C THR A 298 1.70 35.23 -3.35
N HIS A 299 2.02 34.52 -4.44
CA HIS A 299 2.28 35.13 -5.75
C HIS A 299 0.96 35.36 -6.49
N SER A 300 0.65 36.62 -6.82
CA SER A 300 -0.64 37.00 -7.41
C SER A 300 -0.91 36.46 -8.80
N ASP A 301 0.16 36.08 -9.52
CA ASP A 301 0.15 35.70 -10.94
C ASP A 301 0.41 34.20 -11.16
N LEU A 302 0.36 33.42 -10.07
CA LEU A 302 0.51 31.98 -10.08
C LEU A 302 -0.64 31.30 -9.36
N THR A 303 -0.99 30.11 -9.83
CA THR A 303 -1.92 29.21 -9.18
C THR A 303 -1.26 27.85 -9.04
N LEU A 304 -1.21 27.34 -7.81
CA LEU A 304 -0.83 25.95 -7.57
C LEU A 304 -2.00 25.07 -8.01
N VAL A 305 -1.86 24.47 -9.20
CA VAL A 305 -2.87 23.57 -9.75
C VAL A 305 -2.91 22.31 -8.91
N GLY A 306 -1.76 21.66 -8.75
CA GLY A 306 -1.65 20.42 -8.01
C GLY A 306 -0.25 20.21 -7.47
N ALA A 307 -0.06 19.16 -6.68
CA ALA A 307 1.25 18.79 -6.20
C ALA A 307 1.35 17.27 -6.06
N TRP A 308 2.38 16.67 -6.63
CA TRP A 308 2.80 15.34 -6.27
C TRP A 308 3.58 15.44 -4.96
N ILE A 309 3.00 15.04 -3.84
CA ILE A 309 3.68 15.03 -2.53
C ILE A 309 3.76 13.59 -2.08
N ASP A 310 4.98 13.10 -1.84
CA ASP A 310 5.22 11.67 -1.57
C ASP A 310 4.60 10.76 -2.67
N GLY A 311 4.51 11.30 -3.88
CA GLY A 311 3.90 10.68 -5.06
C GLY A 311 2.37 10.57 -5.05
N ASP A 312 1.67 11.13 -4.06
CA ASP A 312 0.22 11.36 -4.17
C ASP A 312 0.01 12.68 -4.92
N LEU A 313 -0.79 12.68 -5.99
CA LEU A 313 -1.25 13.96 -6.53
C LEU A 313 -2.35 14.50 -5.66
N ARG A 314 -2.08 15.69 -5.15
CA ARG A 314 -3.02 16.53 -4.44
C ARG A 314 -3.59 17.51 -5.46
N LEU A 315 -4.88 17.40 -5.70
CA LEU A 315 -5.62 18.23 -6.66
C LEU A 315 -7.08 18.39 -6.19
N PRO A 316 -7.50 19.56 -5.70
CA PRO A 316 -6.66 20.70 -5.30
C PRO A 316 -5.73 20.34 -4.14
N VAL A 317 -4.70 21.15 -3.91
CA VAL A 317 -3.76 20.91 -2.80
C VAL A 317 -4.26 21.56 -1.51
N ASP A 318 -4.22 20.83 -0.39
CA ASP A 318 -4.56 21.39 0.92
C ASP A 318 -3.48 22.42 1.34
N PRO A 319 -3.86 23.68 1.65
CA PRO A 319 -2.91 24.70 2.10
C PRO A 319 -2.12 24.31 3.36
N ALA A 320 -2.64 23.43 4.22
CA ALA A 320 -1.98 22.95 5.43
C ALA A 320 -0.95 21.84 5.15
N GLU A 321 -0.89 21.34 3.92
CA GLU A 321 -0.01 20.24 3.54
C GLU A 321 1.46 20.68 3.50
N VAL A 322 2.35 19.80 3.96
CA VAL A 322 3.79 20.05 4.03
C VAL A 322 4.44 19.50 2.77
N ILE A 323 5.15 20.36 2.06
CA ILE A 323 5.91 19.98 0.88
C ILE A 323 7.09 19.12 1.30
N THR A 324 7.16 17.88 0.82
CA THR A 324 8.29 16.99 1.05
C THR A 324 9.37 17.16 -0.03
N PRO A 325 10.64 16.81 0.24
CA PRO A 325 11.62 16.65 -0.81
C PRO A 325 11.09 15.73 -1.91
N ASN A 326 11.30 16.11 -3.17
CA ASN A 326 10.80 15.48 -4.41
C ASN A 326 9.33 15.68 -4.68
N SER A 327 8.69 16.58 -3.94
CA SER A 327 7.38 17.02 -4.37
C SER A 327 7.50 17.65 -5.76
N VAL A 328 6.61 17.30 -6.67
CA VAL A 328 6.51 17.96 -7.97
C VAL A 328 5.29 18.86 -7.91
N LEU A 329 5.53 20.15 -7.78
CA LEU A 329 4.47 21.16 -7.74
C LEU A 329 4.07 21.49 -9.16
N ILE A 330 2.78 21.51 -9.45
CA ILE A 330 2.26 21.86 -10.77
C ILE A 330 1.68 23.25 -10.64
N VAL A 331 2.38 24.21 -11.23
CA VAL A 331 2.06 25.63 -11.11
C VAL A 331 1.61 26.14 -12.47
N ALA A 332 0.54 26.92 -12.50
CA ALA A 332 0.08 27.61 -13.68
C ALA A 332 0.22 29.12 -13.50
N GLY A 333 0.54 29.82 -14.58
CA GLY A 333 0.55 31.28 -14.59
C GLY A 333 1.20 31.84 -15.83
N THR A 334 1.56 33.12 -15.76
CA THR A 334 2.25 33.80 -16.85
C THR A 334 3.72 33.37 -16.92
N GLU A 335 4.33 33.47 -18.11
CA GLU A 335 5.73 33.07 -18.34
C GLU A 335 6.71 33.76 -17.36
N TRP A 336 6.54 35.06 -17.14
CA TRP A 336 7.41 35.82 -16.24
C TRP A 336 7.25 35.41 -14.77
N ALA A 337 6.03 35.09 -14.33
CA ALA A 337 5.77 34.69 -12.95
C ALA A 337 6.33 33.29 -12.65
N ILE A 338 6.25 32.39 -13.63
CA ILE A 338 6.84 31.05 -13.54
C ILE A 338 8.36 31.16 -13.44
N ASP A 339 8.98 32.01 -14.27
CA ASP A 339 10.42 32.25 -14.24
C ASP A 339 10.87 32.90 -12.92
N ASP A 340 10.10 33.85 -12.36
CA ASP A 340 10.41 34.51 -11.08
C ASP A 340 10.35 33.52 -9.89
N VAL A 341 9.42 32.58 -9.93
CA VAL A 341 9.35 31.49 -8.94
C VAL A 341 10.51 30.52 -9.05
N GLN A 342 11.03 30.27 -10.26
CA GLN A 342 12.25 29.47 -10.42
C GLN A 342 13.45 30.15 -9.74
N GLU A 343 13.54 31.48 -9.84
CA GLU A 343 14.62 32.27 -9.24
C GLU A 343 14.46 32.39 -7.70
N PHE A 344 13.23 32.58 -7.22
CA PHE A 344 12.93 32.70 -5.79
C PHE A 344 13.08 31.38 -5.01
N ALA A 345 12.67 30.26 -5.61
CA ALA A 345 12.95 28.93 -5.07
C ALA A 345 14.38 28.50 -5.45
N ALA A 346 15.36 29.27 -4.99
CA ALA A 346 16.80 29.34 -5.34
C ALA A 346 17.65 28.03 -5.29
N GLY A 347 17.04 26.85 -5.45
CA GLY A 347 17.68 25.59 -5.81
C GLY A 347 17.20 25.00 -7.14
N LEU A 348 16.33 25.69 -7.89
CA LEU A 348 15.84 25.25 -9.20
C LEU A 348 16.83 25.71 -10.28
N ARG A 349 17.63 24.79 -10.80
CA ARG A 349 18.25 25.00 -12.11
C ARG A 349 17.14 24.95 -13.16
N PRO A 350 17.17 25.78 -14.22
CA PRO A 350 16.24 25.65 -15.32
C PRO A 350 16.28 24.21 -15.85
N PRO A 351 15.15 23.68 -16.36
CA PRO A 351 15.11 22.39 -17.03
C PRO A 351 16.27 22.30 -18.02
N ARG A 352 17.23 21.41 -17.78
CA ARG A 352 18.35 21.20 -18.70
C ARG A 352 17.90 20.16 -19.71
N ARG A 353 18.14 20.42 -20.99
CA ARG A 353 18.11 19.35 -21.99
C ARG A 353 19.22 18.38 -21.65
N HIS A 354 18.85 17.12 -21.49
CA HIS A 354 19.82 16.08 -21.21
C HIS A 354 20.30 15.49 -22.53
N ASP A 355 21.37 16.08 -23.11
CA ASP A 355 21.90 15.63 -24.41
C ASP A 355 22.68 14.31 -24.29
N ASN A 356 23.27 14.06 -23.11
CA ASN A 356 24.10 12.88 -22.81
C ASN A 356 23.62 12.24 -21.51
N VAL A 357 23.12 11.01 -21.58
CA VAL A 357 22.57 10.27 -20.43
C VAL A 357 23.35 8.98 -20.22
N VAL A 358 23.66 8.65 -18.97
CA VAL A 358 24.16 7.32 -18.61
C VAL A 358 23.01 6.50 -18.03
N VAL A 359 22.80 5.27 -18.51
CA VAL A 359 21.79 4.35 -17.98
C VAL A 359 22.50 3.16 -17.35
N ALA A 360 22.37 3.04 -16.03
CA ALA A 360 23.02 2.03 -15.21
C ALA A 360 22.05 0.92 -14.79
N GLY A 361 22.29 -0.29 -15.27
CA GLY A 361 21.49 -1.50 -15.06
C GLY A 361 20.45 -1.69 -16.17
N MET A 362 20.76 -2.52 -17.16
CA MET A 362 19.99 -2.82 -18.36
C MET A 362 19.06 -4.03 -18.21
N SER A 363 18.49 -4.19 -17.01
CA SER A 363 17.32 -5.04 -16.81
C SER A 363 16.07 -4.42 -17.44
N VAL A 364 14.89 -4.97 -17.16
CA VAL A 364 13.60 -4.45 -17.68
C VAL A 364 13.41 -2.96 -17.43
N GLY A 365 13.81 -2.46 -16.26
CA GLY A 365 13.72 -1.03 -15.95
C GLY A 365 14.68 -0.17 -16.79
N GLY A 366 15.93 -0.60 -16.95
CA GLY A 366 16.92 0.17 -17.72
C GLY A 366 16.64 0.16 -19.21
N GLN A 367 16.24 -0.99 -19.76
CA GLN A 367 15.83 -1.08 -21.16
C GLN A 367 14.65 -0.16 -21.45
N ALA A 368 13.64 -0.19 -20.58
CA ALA A 368 12.47 0.67 -20.69
C ALA A 368 12.81 2.16 -20.53
N ALA A 369 13.80 2.51 -19.70
CA ALA A 369 14.31 3.87 -19.58
C ALA A 369 15.02 4.33 -20.85
N TYR A 370 15.93 3.50 -21.39
CA TYR A 370 16.64 3.78 -22.64
C TYR A 370 15.68 3.97 -23.82
N GLU A 371 14.68 3.10 -23.97
CA GLU A 371 13.68 3.18 -25.03
C GLU A 371 12.78 4.42 -24.95
N ALA A 372 12.68 5.01 -23.76
CA ALA A 372 11.87 6.20 -23.51
C ALA A 372 12.63 7.53 -23.65
N LEU A 373 13.94 7.47 -23.89
CA LEU A 373 14.75 8.65 -24.22
C LEU A 373 14.34 9.18 -25.61
N ALA A 374 14.36 10.51 -25.79
CA ALA A 374 14.15 11.10 -27.11
C ALA A 374 15.27 10.75 -28.11
N GLU A 375 14.92 10.81 -29.40
CA GLU A 375 15.81 10.40 -30.50
C GLU A 375 17.12 11.21 -30.60
N ASP A 376 17.12 12.44 -30.08
CA ASP A 376 18.26 13.35 -30.07
C ASP A 376 19.16 13.22 -28.84
N VAL A 377 18.73 12.43 -27.84
CA VAL A 377 19.52 12.15 -26.63
C VAL A 377 20.51 11.03 -26.92
N THR A 378 21.79 11.29 -26.67
CA THR A 378 22.80 10.23 -26.69
C THR A 378 22.83 9.53 -25.33
N ALA A 379 22.92 8.20 -25.36
CA ALA A 379 22.92 7.41 -24.13
C ALA A 379 24.03 6.36 -24.13
N THR A 380 24.75 6.26 -23.02
CA THR A 380 25.72 5.20 -22.73
C THR A 380 25.13 4.28 -21.68
N THR A 381 25.09 2.99 -21.98
CA THR A 381 24.47 1.96 -21.13
C THR A 381 25.52 1.14 -20.38
N ILE A 382 25.22 0.80 -19.12
CA ILE A 382 26.08 0.01 -18.24
C ILE A 382 25.31 -1.20 -17.72
N ASP A 383 25.90 -2.38 -17.79
CA ASP A 383 25.42 -3.56 -17.05
C ASP A 383 26.59 -4.45 -16.60
N THR A 384 26.36 -5.28 -15.59
CA THR A 384 27.33 -6.29 -15.16
C THR A 384 27.46 -7.45 -16.15
N GLU A 385 26.41 -7.74 -16.92
CA GLU A 385 26.40 -8.79 -17.93
C GLU A 385 26.43 -8.18 -19.34
N ASP A 386 27.23 -8.78 -20.24
CA ASP A 386 27.23 -8.39 -21.65
C ASP A 386 25.90 -8.80 -22.30
N GLY A 387 25.33 -7.93 -23.15
CA GLY A 387 23.95 -8.06 -23.57
C GLY A 387 23.53 -7.13 -24.70
N HIS A 388 22.24 -7.17 -25.01
CA HIS A 388 21.67 -6.26 -26.01
C HIS A 388 21.69 -4.83 -25.46
N ARG A 389 22.31 -3.89 -26.21
CA ARG A 389 22.42 -2.46 -25.83
C ARG A 389 23.12 -2.27 -24.48
N VAL A 390 24.25 -2.95 -24.29
CA VAL A 390 25.18 -2.68 -23.19
C VAL A 390 26.47 -2.14 -23.82
N ASP A 391 26.81 -0.89 -23.54
CA ASP A 391 28.01 -0.23 -24.07
C ASP A 391 29.22 -0.46 -23.17
N VAL A 392 29.00 -0.51 -21.85
CA VAL A 392 30.02 -0.73 -20.82
C VAL A 392 29.62 -1.92 -19.95
N VAL A 393 30.46 -2.96 -19.95
CA VAL A 393 30.28 -4.12 -19.07
C VAL A 393 31.09 -3.91 -17.80
N GLY A 394 30.41 -3.70 -16.68
CA GLY A 394 31.05 -3.40 -15.40
C GLY A 394 30.08 -3.23 -14.25
N ASP A 395 30.61 -3.28 -13.03
CA ASP A 395 29.85 -3.02 -11.81
C ASP A 395 29.83 -1.52 -11.53
N VAL A 396 28.63 -0.95 -11.38
CA VAL A 396 28.42 0.48 -11.09
C VAL A 396 28.97 0.91 -9.72
N ARG A 397 29.33 -0.05 -8.86
CA ARG A 397 30.05 0.17 -7.60
C ARG A 397 31.55 0.41 -7.80
N ASP A 398 32.05 0.19 -9.00
CA ASP A 398 33.41 0.52 -9.42
C ASP A 398 33.43 1.90 -10.09
N PRO A 399 34.13 2.91 -9.54
CA PRO A 399 34.27 4.22 -10.15
C PRO A 399 34.77 4.16 -11.60
N GLU A 400 35.69 3.24 -11.94
CA GLU A 400 36.24 3.13 -13.29
C GLU A 400 35.15 2.78 -14.33
N THR A 401 34.10 2.05 -13.92
CA THR A 401 32.96 1.72 -14.79
C THR A 401 32.18 2.97 -15.17
N LEU A 402 31.89 3.85 -14.20
CA LEU A 402 31.16 5.10 -14.44
C LEU A 402 32.01 6.10 -15.24
N GLU A 403 33.31 6.19 -14.95
CA GLU A 403 34.27 6.98 -15.73
C GLU A 403 34.33 6.52 -17.19
N THR A 404 34.42 5.20 -17.43
CA THR A 404 34.42 4.62 -18.78
C THR A 404 33.12 4.91 -19.53
N ALA A 405 32.00 4.99 -18.83
CA ALA A 405 30.70 5.37 -19.39
C ALA A 405 30.56 6.87 -19.69
N GLY A 406 31.56 7.69 -19.32
CA GLY A 406 31.56 9.12 -19.57
C GLY A 406 30.71 9.92 -18.59
N ILE A 407 30.60 9.48 -17.33
CA ILE A 407 29.76 10.13 -16.31
C ILE A 407 30.11 11.61 -16.07
N GLU A 408 31.37 12.00 -16.24
CA GLU A 408 31.83 13.38 -16.02
C GLU A 408 31.21 14.38 -17.02
N ASP A 409 30.97 13.93 -18.26
CA ASP A 409 30.35 14.71 -19.34
C ASP A 409 28.84 14.46 -19.47
N ALA A 410 28.30 13.56 -18.64
CA ALA A 410 26.89 13.21 -18.65
C ALA A 410 26.05 14.27 -17.93
N SER A 411 24.91 14.57 -18.54
CA SER A 411 23.93 15.52 -17.99
C SER A 411 22.95 14.85 -17.02
N ALA A 412 22.72 13.54 -17.18
CA ALA A 412 21.92 12.73 -16.25
C ALA A 412 22.46 11.30 -16.14
N LEU A 413 22.19 10.69 -14.99
CA LEU A 413 22.40 9.27 -14.70
C LEU A 413 21.07 8.66 -14.25
N ILE A 414 20.61 7.64 -14.98
CA ILE A 414 19.48 6.79 -14.57
C ILE A 414 20.04 5.53 -13.94
N VAL A 415 19.63 5.20 -12.72
CA VAL A 415 20.06 3.99 -11.99
C VAL A 415 18.88 3.06 -11.79
N THR A 416 18.89 1.93 -12.48
CA THR A 416 17.84 0.88 -12.49
C THR A 416 18.43 -0.49 -12.17
N VAL A 417 19.30 -0.56 -11.17
CA VAL A 417 19.95 -1.79 -10.72
C VAL A 417 19.02 -2.63 -9.81
N GLY A 418 19.37 -3.91 -9.66
CA GLY A 418 18.51 -4.92 -9.06
C GLY A 418 18.36 -4.89 -7.54
N ASP A 419 19.16 -4.09 -6.81
CA ASP A 419 19.02 -3.93 -5.37
C ASP A 419 19.33 -2.51 -4.88
N ASP A 420 18.65 -2.11 -3.81
CA ASP A 420 18.78 -0.77 -3.23
C ASP A 420 20.19 -0.44 -2.77
N SER A 421 20.97 -1.41 -2.29
CA SER A 421 22.32 -1.13 -1.76
C SER A 421 23.28 -0.77 -2.87
N THR A 422 23.21 -1.50 -3.99
CA THR A 422 23.95 -1.19 -5.21
C THR A 422 23.52 0.16 -5.78
N ALA A 423 22.21 0.45 -5.79
CA ALA A 423 21.71 1.75 -6.24
C ALA A 423 22.28 2.90 -5.39
N MET A 424 22.25 2.79 -4.05
CA MET A 424 22.76 3.85 -3.17
C MET A 424 24.26 4.08 -3.36
N LEU A 425 25.03 3.01 -3.54
CA LEU A 425 26.46 3.11 -3.73
C LEU A 425 26.81 3.72 -5.09
N ALA A 426 26.10 3.34 -6.15
CA ALA A 426 26.25 3.94 -7.48
C ALA A 426 25.97 5.46 -7.45
N VAL A 427 24.90 5.87 -6.76
CA VAL A 427 24.56 7.29 -6.56
C VAL A 427 25.68 8.04 -5.84
N ALA A 428 26.17 7.48 -4.72
CA ALA A 428 27.22 8.12 -3.94
C ALA A 428 28.53 8.24 -4.74
N ILE A 429 28.92 7.21 -5.50
CA ILE A 429 30.11 7.25 -6.34
C ILE A 429 29.95 8.28 -7.46
N ALA A 430 28.82 8.26 -8.18
CA ALA A 430 28.54 9.24 -9.23
C ALA A 430 28.64 10.68 -8.70
N ARG A 431 28.14 10.94 -7.48
CA ARG A 431 28.27 12.26 -6.82
C ARG A 431 29.70 12.63 -6.46
N THR A 432 30.56 11.67 -6.17
CA THR A 432 31.98 11.96 -5.94
C THR A 432 32.76 12.25 -7.22
N LEU A 433 32.28 11.75 -8.37
CA LEU A 433 32.89 11.97 -9.67
C LEU A 433 32.44 13.29 -10.29
N THR A 434 31.16 13.65 -10.17
CA THR A 434 30.63 14.92 -10.67
C THR A 434 29.47 15.46 -9.82
N ASP A 435 29.59 16.73 -9.43
CA ASP A 435 28.53 17.47 -8.73
C ASP A 435 27.48 18.05 -9.70
N ASP A 436 27.76 18.11 -11.01
CA ASP A 436 26.93 18.79 -12.02
C ASP A 436 26.05 17.85 -12.86
N ILE A 437 25.82 16.62 -12.40
CA ILE A 437 24.91 15.65 -13.04
C ILE A 437 23.53 15.66 -12.35
N GLU A 438 22.46 15.23 -13.01
CA GLU A 438 21.21 14.85 -12.35
C GLU A 438 21.13 13.32 -12.17
N ILE A 439 20.74 12.84 -10.99
CA ILE A 439 20.64 11.40 -10.72
C ILE A 439 19.20 10.98 -10.47
N LEU A 440 18.68 10.13 -11.34
CA LEU A 440 17.34 9.54 -11.30
C LEU A 440 17.47 8.06 -10.91
N VAL A 441 16.81 7.63 -9.85
CA VAL A 441 17.04 6.31 -9.23
C VAL A 441 15.73 5.55 -9.06
N ARG A 442 15.77 4.27 -9.39
CA ARG A 442 14.79 3.28 -8.93
C ARG A 442 15.25 2.69 -7.59
N VAL A 443 14.35 2.61 -6.63
CA VAL A 443 14.51 1.78 -5.42
C VAL A 443 13.38 0.76 -5.33
N ASP A 444 13.61 -0.36 -4.67
CA ASP A 444 12.56 -1.32 -4.35
C ASP A 444 11.72 -0.78 -3.18
N GLY A 445 12.36 -0.49 -2.06
CA GLY A 445 11.72 -0.16 -0.79
C GLY A 445 11.21 1.27 -0.65
N THR A 446 9.98 1.47 -0.18
CA THR A 446 9.45 2.82 0.14
C THR A 446 10.29 3.54 1.19
N ALA A 447 10.71 2.79 2.22
CA ALA A 447 11.59 3.26 3.30
C ALA A 447 13.01 3.62 2.85
N LYS A 448 13.38 3.33 1.60
CA LYS A 448 14.73 3.59 1.05
C LYS A 448 14.84 4.91 0.31
N SER A 449 13.71 5.48 -0.09
CA SER A 449 13.66 6.78 -0.76
C SER A 449 14.44 7.86 0.01
N PRO A 450 14.26 8.05 1.34
CA PRO A 450 15.04 9.05 2.10
C PRO A 450 16.55 8.82 2.02
N THR A 451 17.00 7.55 2.11
CA THR A 451 18.42 7.17 2.03
C THR A 451 19.01 7.43 0.65
N ALA A 452 18.23 7.24 -0.42
CA ALA A 452 18.64 7.58 -1.78
C ALA A 452 18.88 9.08 -1.95
N PHE A 453 18.04 9.91 -1.33
CA PHE A 453 18.29 11.35 -1.29
C PHE A 453 19.49 11.72 -0.41
N ASP A 454 19.70 11.05 0.72
CA ASP A 454 20.90 11.23 1.54
C ASP A 454 22.18 10.88 0.77
N ALA A 455 22.12 9.89 -0.14
CA ALA A 455 23.23 9.51 -1.01
C ALA A 455 23.48 10.51 -2.15
N GLY A 456 22.51 11.37 -2.47
CA GLY A 456 22.62 12.42 -3.49
C GLY A 456 21.84 12.17 -4.79
N ALA A 457 20.81 11.32 -4.76
CA ALA A 457 19.85 11.24 -5.86
C ALA A 457 19.00 12.53 -5.93
N ASP A 458 18.62 12.95 -7.14
CA ASP A 458 17.73 14.10 -7.37
C ASP A 458 16.27 13.69 -7.54
N TYR A 459 16.03 12.45 -7.97
CA TYR A 459 14.69 11.90 -8.14
C TYR A 459 14.69 10.40 -7.86
N VAL A 460 13.71 9.93 -7.08
CA VAL A 460 13.63 8.51 -6.69
C VAL A 460 12.22 7.99 -6.89
N LEU A 461 12.10 6.84 -7.55
CA LEU A 461 10.86 6.09 -7.71
C LEU A 461 10.96 4.75 -6.99
N SER A 462 9.97 4.44 -6.14
CA SER A 462 9.88 3.16 -5.44
C SER A 462 8.99 2.17 -6.20
N THR A 463 9.52 1.00 -6.53
CA THR A 463 8.76 -0.09 -7.16
C THR A 463 7.58 -0.53 -6.30
N GLN A 464 7.74 -0.67 -4.99
CA GLN A 464 6.66 -1.10 -4.10
C GLN A 464 5.51 -0.09 -4.04
N ARG A 465 5.80 1.21 -3.89
CA ARG A 465 4.75 2.26 -3.87
C ARG A 465 4.05 2.39 -5.21
N VAL A 466 4.80 2.37 -6.31
CA VAL A 466 4.22 2.42 -7.66
C VAL A 466 3.30 1.22 -7.89
N SER A 467 3.70 0.03 -7.45
CA SER A 467 2.90 -1.20 -7.63
C SER A 467 1.58 -1.15 -6.84
N ALA A 468 1.64 -0.73 -5.57
CA ALA A 468 0.47 -0.59 -4.73
C ALA A 468 -0.55 0.39 -5.35
N ARG A 469 -0.08 1.55 -5.82
CA ARG A 469 -0.93 2.55 -6.48
C ARG A 469 -1.51 2.09 -7.82
N LEU A 470 -0.72 1.40 -8.63
CA LEU A 470 -1.23 0.82 -9.88
C LEU A 470 -2.37 -0.16 -9.61
N LEU A 471 -2.23 -0.98 -8.56
CA LEU A 471 -3.28 -1.91 -8.18
C LEU A 471 -4.51 -1.18 -7.61
N ALA A 472 -4.31 -0.21 -6.72
CA ALA A 472 -5.37 0.62 -6.15
C ALA A 472 -6.20 1.31 -7.26
N ARG A 473 -5.52 1.90 -8.26
CA ARG A 473 -6.14 2.49 -9.46
C ARG A 473 -7.00 1.49 -10.20
N GLU A 474 -6.44 0.31 -10.47
CA GLU A 474 -7.15 -0.72 -11.19
C GLU A 474 -8.41 -1.15 -10.41
N LEU A 475 -8.31 -1.36 -9.10
CA LEU A 475 -9.43 -1.82 -8.26
C LEU A 475 -10.58 -0.82 -8.12
N ARG A 476 -10.31 0.49 -8.06
CA ARG A 476 -11.34 1.52 -7.85
C ARG A 476 -12.09 1.90 -9.13
N GLY A 477 -11.48 1.78 -10.30
CA GLY A 477 -12.05 2.32 -11.55
C GLY A 477 -12.21 3.86 -11.55
N GLU A 478 -11.80 4.53 -10.47
CA GLU A 478 -11.56 5.96 -10.37
C GLU A 478 -10.11 6.23 -10.76
N ASP A 479 -9.85 7.40 -11.35
CA ASP A 479 -8.51 7.91 -11.61
C ASP A 479 -7.81 8.15 -10.27
N VAL A 480 -7.28 7.10 -9.64
CA VAL A 480 -6.24 7.24 -8.64
C VAL A 480 -5.08 7.84 -9.41
N LEU A 481 -4.97 9.16 -9.29
CA LEU A 481 -4.01 9.96 -10.03
C LEU A 481 -2.62 9.48 -9.62
N THR A 482 -2.05 8.64 -10.45
CA THR A 482 -0.66 8.21 -10.31
C THR A 482 0.24 9.32 -10.84
N PRO A 483 1.52 9.44 -10.40
CA PRO A 483 2.54 10.43 -10.85
C PRO A 483 2.79 10.53 -12.36
N PHE A 484 1.94 9.87 -13.13
CA PHE A 484 1.99 9.46 -14.50
C PHE A 484 0.82 10.05 -15.32
N GLU A 485 -0.21 10.63 -14.69
CA GLU A 485 -1.32 11.30 -15.38
C GLU A 485 -0.97 12.75 -15.71
N GLN A 486 -1.06 13.10 -17.00
CA GLN A 486 -0.86 14.46 -17.49
C GLN A 486 -2.07 15.31 -17.12
N LEU A 487 -1.83 16.47 -16.52
CA LEU A 487 -2.88 17.47 -16.33
C LEU A 487 -3.19 18.16 -17.65
N ARG A 488 -4.48 18.30 -17.95
CA ARG A 488 -5.02 19.02 -19.11
C ARG A 488 -5.55 20.37 -18.63
N ILE A 489 -5.29 21.41 -19.41
CA ILE A 489 -5.96 22.72 -19.26
C ILE A 489 -6.98 22.90 -20.38
N VAL A 490 -8.13 23.46 -20.02
CA VAL A 490 -9.16 23.88 -20.96
C VAL A 490 -9.60 25.31 -20.73
N ARG A 491 -10.01 25.98 -21.82
CA ARG A 491 -10.77 27.23 -21.76
C ARG A 491 -12.25 26.91 -21.84
N THR A 492 -13.02 27.48 -20.93
CA THR A 492 -14.47 27.43 -21.01
C THR A 492 -15.09 28.82 -20.94
N ASP A 493 -16.35 28.90 -21.33
CA ASP A 493 -17.16 30.11 -21.22
C ASP A 493 -17.50 30.39 -19.75
N ALA A 494 -17.43 31.65 -19.34
CA ALA A 494 -17.67 32.05 -17.97
C ALA A 494 -19.15 32.18 -17.60
N ALA A 495 -20.09 32.00 -18.55
CA ALA A 495 -21.52 32.28 -18.38
C ALA A 495 -22.14 31.66 -17.11
N ALA A 496 -21.75 30.45 -16.72
CA ALA A 496 -22.26 29.75 -15.54
C ALA A 496 -21.77 30.34 -14.21
N PHE A 497 -20.71 31.15 -14.24
CA PHE A 497 -19.97 31.63 -13.07
C PHE A 497 -19.98 33.16 -12.93
N VAL A 498 -20.67 33.87 -13.85
CA VAL A 498 -20.75 35.33 -13.85
C VAL A 498 -21.29 35.86 -12.52
N GLY A 499 -20.60 36.85 -11.95
CA GLY A 499 -20.94 37.49 -10.69
C GLY A 499 -20.42 36.77 -9.44
N GLN A 500 -19.73 35.65 -9.59
CA GLN A 500 -18.94 35.02 -8.51
C GLN A 500 -17.48 35.50 -8.57
N THR A 501 -16.75 35.38 -7.47
CA THR A 501 -15.29 35.59 -7.49
C THR A 501 -14.56 34.29 -7.83
N LEU A 502 -13.35 34.39 -8.39
CA LEU A 502 -12.52 33.22 -8.69
C LEU A 502 -12.27 32.35 -7.43
N GLY A 503 -12.15 32.97 -6.26
CA GLY A 503 -11.99 32.29 -4.97
C GLY A 503 -13.24 31.54 -4.53
N ASP A 504 -14.44 32.09 -4.76
CA ASP A 504 -15.70 31.42 -4.44
C ASP A 504 -15.88 30.16 -5.30
N VAL A 505 -15.63 30.28 -6.61
CA VAL A 505 -15.74 29.13 -7.54
C VAL A 505 -14.69 28.07 -7.19
N SER A 506 -13.48 28.48 -6.81
CA SER A 506 -12.42 27.55 -6.38
C SER A 506 -12.75 26.81 -5.09
N THR A 507 -13.48 27.43 -4.16
CA THR A 507 -13.85 26.80 -2.87
C THR A 507 -15.07 25.87 -2.96
N GLU A 508 -15.92 26.00 -3.97
CA GLU A 508 -17.02 25.06 -4.25
C GLU A 508 -16.57 23.75 -4.92
N THR A 509 -15.28 23.57 -5.17
CA THR A 509 -14.76 22.48 -6.01
C THR A 509 -14.50 21.20 -5.20
N GLU A 510 -15.54 20.36 -5.04
CA GLU A 510 -15.37 18.96 -4.56
C GLU A 510 -14.89 18.00 -5.67
N ALA A 511 -14.86 18.44 -6.93
CA ALA A 511 -14.55 17.60 -8.08
C ALA A 511 -13.14 17.92 -8.59
N GLY A 512 -12.21 16.94 -8.59
CA GLY A 512 -10.76 17.09 -8.82
C GLY A 512 -10.29 17.82 -10.08
N TYR A 513 -10.60 19.10 -10.19
CA TYR A 513 -10.12 20.10 -11.13
C TYR A 513 -9.95 21.43 -10.36
N VAL A 514 -9.17 22.36 -10.90
CA VAL A 514 -8.83 23.63 -10.28
C VAL A 514 -9.08 24.76 -11.26
N PHE A 515 -9.77 25.81 -10.82
CA PHE A 515 -9.88 27.04 -11.59
C PHE A 515 -8.56 27.78 -11.50
N VAL A 516 -7.87 27.85 -12.62
CA VAL A 516 -6.55 28.46 -12.71
C VAL A 516 -6.65 29.97 -12.73
N GLY A 517 -7.64 30.51 -13.46
CA GLY A 517 -7.80 31.96 -13.58
C GLY A 517 -8.79 32.35 -14.67
N VAL A 518 -8.87 33.66 -14.88
CA VAL A 518 -9.74 34.30 -15.85
C VAL A 518 -8.90 34.95 -16.95
N GLU A 519 -9.23 34.68 -18.20
CA GLU A 519 -8.74 35.42 -19.35
C GLU A 519 -9.76 36.51 -19.70
N ARG A 520 -9.37 37.78 -19.51
CA ARG A 520 -10.16 38.98 -19.81
C ARG A 520 -9.40 39.86 -20.79
N ASP A 521 -9.97 40.09 -21.96
CA ASP A 521 -9.39 40.91 -23.03
C ASP A 521 -7.97 40.48 -23.45
N GLY A 522 -7.66 39.18 -23.35
CA GLY A 522 -6.33 38.61 -23.64
C GLY A 522 -5.34 38.70 -22.48
N THR A 523 -5.75 39.23 -21.33
CA THR A 523 -4.96 39.27 -20.10
C THR A 523 -5.40 38.15 -19.17
N PHE A 524 -4.45 37.43 -18.58
CA PHE A 524 -4.74 36.40 -17.60
C PHE A 524 -4.67 36.95 -16.17
N VAL A 525 -5.66 36.62 -15.35
CA VAL A 525 -5.80 37.06 -13.97
C VAL A 525 -6.07 35.85 -13.07
N THR A 526 -5.22 35.66 -12.05
CA THR A 526 -5.32 34.55 -11.08
C THR A 526 -5.73 35.00 -9.68
N ASP A 527 -5.94 36.30 -9.46
CA ASP A 527 -6.36 36.83 -8.15
C ASP A 527 -7.74 36.31 -7.75
N ALA A 528 -7.80 35.62 -6.61
CA ALA A 528 -9.00 35.02 -6.06
C ALA A 528 -10.15 36.02 -5.84
N SER A 529 -9.85 37.30 -5.64
CA SER A 529 -10.86 38.36 -5.44
C SER A 529 -11.49 38.87 -6.75
N THR A 530 -11.01 38.39 -7.91
CA THR A 530 -11.51 38.80 -9.23
C THR A 530 -12.94 38.34 -9.44
N GLU A 531 -13.87 39.28 -9.64
CA GLU A 531 -15.23 38.99 -10.07
C GLU A 531 -15.26 38.58 -11.55
N ILE A 532 -15.95 37.47 -11.83
CA ILE A 532 -16.11 36.90 -13.16
C ILE A 532 -17.20 37.66 -13.93
N ALA A 533 -16.85 38.17 -15.11
CA ALA A 533 -17.70 38.94 -16.00
C ALA A 533 -18.23 38.10 -17.17
N THR A 534 -19.22 38.63 -17.89
CA THR A 534 -19.92 37.89 -18.97
C THR A 534 -19.04 37.59 -20.19
N ASP A 535 -18.04 38.42 -20.48
CA ASP A 535 -17.15 38.25 -21.64
C ASP A 535 -15.84 37.52 -21.27
N ASP A 536 -15.72 37.06 -20.04
CA ASP A 536 -14.55 36.35 -19.56
C ASP A 536 -14.49 34.91 -20.09
N ARG A 537 -13.27 34.37 -20.14
CA ARG A 537 -13.04 32.93 -20.29
C ARG A 537 -12.37 32.37 -19.06
N LEU A 538 -12.87 31.26 -18.56
CA LEU A 538 -12.26 30.56 -17.42
C LEU A 538 -11.25 29.55 -17.93
N VAL A 539 -10.12 29.50 -17.25
CA VAL A 539 -9.08 28.50 -17.46
C VAL A 539 -9.17 27.48 -16.33
N VAL A 540 -9.39 26.22 -16.67
CA VAL A 540 -9.56 25.13 -15.71
C VAL A 540 -8.54 24.06 -15.99
N ALA A 541 -7.86 23.58 -14.95
CA ALA A 541 -6.89 22.51 -15.03
C ALA A 541 -7.36 21.30 -14.24
N GLY A 542 -7.18 20.12 -14.78
CA GLY A 542 -7.61 18.88 -14.17
C GLY A 542 -7.03 17.70 -14.92
N THR A 543 -7.43 16.49 -14.55
CA THR A 543 -7.01 15.30 -15.29
C THR A 543 -7.92 15.13 -16.50
N ASP A 544 -7.51 14.29 -17.45
CA ASP A 544 -8.30 14.08 -18.66
C ASP A 544 -9.75 13.64 -18.37
N ALA A 545 -9.97 12.89 -17.30
CA ALA A 545 -11.29 12.44 -16.88
C ALA A 545 -12.09 13.55 -16.21
N THR A 546 -11.50 14.28 -15.25
CA THR A 546 -12.22 15.35 -14.53
C THR A 546 -12.53 16.53 -15.43
N ILE A 547 -11.64 16.84 -16.39
CA ILE A 547 -11.93 17.82 -17.44
C ILE A 547 -13.08 17.37 -18.35
N ARG A 548 -13.16 16.09 -18.73
CA ARG A 548 -14.29 15.57 -19.52
C ARG A 548 -15.61 15.69 -18.77
N GLU A 549 -15.61 15.39 -17.47
CA GLU A 549 -16.79 15.56 -16.61
C GLU A 549 -17.19 17.04 -16.49
N PHE A 550 -16.21 17.92 -16.30
CA PHE A 550 -16.40 19.37 -16.27
C PHE A 550 -17.02 19.89 -17.57
N GLU A 551 -16.46 19.51 -18.72
CA GLU A 551 -17.01 19.84 -20.04
C GLU A 551 -18.45 19.33 -20.17
N CYS A 552 -18.76 18.10 -19.73
CA CYS A 552 -20.14 17.59 -19.78
C CYS A 552 -21.13 18.37 -18.88
N ARG A 553 -20.66 18.87 -17.74
CA ARG A 553 -21.48 19.60 -16.75
C ARG A 553 -21.80 21.02 -17.21
N TYR A 554 -20.88 21.66 -17.92
CA TYR A 554 -20.94 23.10 -18.25
C TYR A 554 -20.88 23.40 -19.77
N ALA A 555 -21.09 22.40 -20.63
CA ALA A 555 -21.19 22.54 -22.10
C ALA A 555 -22.44 23.25 -22.61
#